data_AF-A0A0C3QSA0-F1
#
_entry.id   AF-A0A0C3QSA0-F1
#
_cell.length_a   1.000
_cell.length_b   1.000
_cell.length_c   1.000
_cell.angle_alpha   90.00
_cell.angle_beta   90.00
_cell.angle_gamma   90.00
#
_symmetry.space_group_name_H-M   'P 1'
#
loop_
_entity.id
_entity.type
_entity.pdbx_description
1 polymer ?
#
loop_
_entity_poly.entity_id
_entity_poly.type
_entity_poly.pdbx_seq_one_letter_code
_entity_poly.pdbx_strand_id
1 'polypeptide(L)'
;MTQEAMSTGPWSLYMIRCANGHIYTGITTDIDRRFKEHSDNGPKTAKYLRGKGPLTLVYRERVGSRSAALKREIAVKRLTKAQKVALIHFDSNDENP
;
A
#
# COMPACT_ATOMS: atom_id res chain seq x y z
N MET A 1 -19.17 3.21 24.96
CA MET A 1 -18.15 2.77 23.98
C MET A 1 -18.67 3.14 22.60
N THR A 2 -18.01 4.08 21.93
CA THR A 2 -18.46 4.69 20.68
C THR A 2 -18.59 3.66 19.56
N GLN A 3 -19.72 3.75 18.86
CA GLN A 3 -20.13 2.96 17.70
C GLN A 3 -19.14 3.14 16.51
N GLU A 4 -19.17 2.25 15.51
CA GLU A 4 -19.56 2.59 14.13
C GLU A 4 -19.08 1.58 13.05
N ALA A 5 -20.03 1.30 12.13
CA ALA A 5 -19.90 0.89 10.73
C ALA A 5 -19.65 -0.60 10.39
N MET A 6 -20.77 -1.30 10.24
CA MET A 6 -20.96 -2.41 9.29
C MET A 6 -20.75 -1.91 7.83
N SER A 7 -20.15 -2.77 7.00
CA SER A 7 -20.00 -2.70 5.54
C SER A 7 -19.24 -1.50 4.92
N THR A 8 -17.94 -1.66 4.71
CA THR A 8 -17.22 -0.99 3.62
C THR A 8 -16.06 -1.90 3.23
N GLY A 9 -15.91 -2.19 1.93
CA GLY A 9 -15.04 -3.26 1.38
C GLY A 9 -13.61 -3.32 1.92
N PRO A 10 -12.89 -4.43 1.65
CA PRO A 10 -11.65 -4.77 2.33
C PRO A 10 -10.59 -3.67 2.17
N TRP A 11 -10.37 -2.89 3.23
CA TRP A 11 -9.28 -1.92 3.26
C TRP A 11 -7.96 -2.67 3.12
N SER A 12 -7.16 -2.24 2.16
CA SER A 12 -5.90 -2.86 1.83
C SER A 12 -4.78 -1.83 1.89
N LEU A 13 -3.70 -2.16 2.58
CA LEU A 13 -2.50 -1.35 2.62
C LEU A 13 -1.64 -1.72 1.42
N TYR A 14 -1.02 -0.73 0.78
CA TYR A 14 -0.09 -0.95 -0.32
C TYR A 14 1.17 -0.10 -0.13
N MET A 15 2.28 -0.62 -0.60
CA MET A 15 3.57 0.07 -0.58
C MET A 15 4.18 0.08 -1.97
N ILE A 16 4.57 1.26 -2.43
CA ILE A 16 5.19 1.48 -3.74
C ILE A 16 6.61 1.95 -3.51
N ARG A 17 7.56 1.25 -4.13
CA ARG A 17 8.96 1.67 -4.14
C ARG A 17 9.22 2.52 -5.38
N CYS A 18 9.72 3.73 -5.15
CA CYS A 18 10.25 4.59 -6.19
C CYS A 18 11.70 4.23 -6.51
N ALA A 19 12.18 4.59 -7.70
CA ALA A 19 13.57 4.34 -8.14
C ALA A 19 14.65 4.94 -7.21
N ASN A 20 14.34 6.03 -6.51
CA ASN A 20 15.21 6.63 -5.48
C ASN A 20 15.27 5.84 -4.16
N GLY A 21 14.58 4.69 -4.08
CA GLY A 21 14.47 3.89 -2.86
C GLY A 21 13.57 4.49 -1.78
N HIS A 22 12.79 5.54 -2.09
CA HIS A 22 11.69 5.95 -1.22
C HIS A 22 10.55 4.95 -1.34
N ILE A 23 9.93 4.66 -0.20
CA ILE A 23 8.78 3.76 -0.12
C ILE A 23 7.58 4.60 0.28
N TYR A 24 6.65 4.74 -0.66
CA TYR A 24 5.34 5.33 -0.42
C TYR A 24 4.42 4.28 0.18
N THR A 25 3.66 4.64 1.20
CA THR A 25 2.76 3.74 1.92
C THR A 25 1.41 4.40 2.04
N GLY A 26 0.34 3.68 1.68
CA GLY A 26 -1.02 4.17 1.83
C GLY A 26 -2.01 3.03 1.91
N ILE A 27 -3.24 3.36 2.33
CA ILE A 27 -4.36 2.41 2.35
C ILE A 27 -5.38 2.76 1.27
N THR A 28 -6.00 1.75 0.69
CA THR A 28 -7.07 1.90 -0.30
C THR A 28 -8.01 0.70 -0.22
N THR A 29 -9.28 0.88 -0.54
CA THR A 29 -10.25 -0.22 -0.61
C THR A 29 -10.15 -0.99 -1.93
N ASP A 30 -9.50 -0.42 -2.95
CA ASP A 30 -9.45 -0.98 -4.31
C ASP A 30 -8.08 -0.75 -4.95
N ILE A 31 -7.11 -1.60 -4.61
CA ILE A 31 -5.73 -1.50 -5.13
C ILE A 31 -5.74 -1.68 -6.64
N ASP A 32 -6.51 -2.63 -7.17
CA ASP A 32 -6.50 -2.99 -8.58
C ASP A 32 -7.04 -1.85 -9.44
N ARG A 33 -8.21 -1.30 -9.10
CA ARG A 33 -8.75 -0.13 -9.78
C ARG A 33 -7.82 1.06 -9.69
N ARG A 34 -7.22 1.31 -8.51
CA ARG A 34 -6.33 2.46 -8.33
C ARG A 34 -4.99 2.29 -9.03
N PHE A 35 -4.44 1.07 -9.06
CA PHE A 35 -3.21 0.73 -9.75
C PHE A 35 -3.44 0.82 -11.26
N LYS A 36 -4.57 0.31 -11.76
CA LYS A 36 -4.98 0.46 -13.15
C LYS A 36 -5.16 1.93 -13.53
N GLU A 37 -5.82 2.74 -12.70
CA GLU A 37 -5.91 4.21 -12.90
C GLU A 37 -4.52 4.90 -12.90
N HIS A 38 -3.51 4.34 -12.21
CA HIS A 38 -2.12 4.82 -12.26
C HIS A 38 -1.34 4.27 -13.47
N SER A 39 -1.60 3.04 -13.91
CA SER A 39 -0.93 2.38 -15.03
C SER A 39 -1.42 2.90 -16.39
N ASP A 40 -2.67 3.34 -16.48
CA ASP A 40 -3.29 3.82 -17.72
C ASP A 40 -2.77 5.20 -18.18
N ASN A 41 -1.83 5.82 -17.44
CA ASN A 41 -1.33 7.18 -17.69
C ASN A 41 -2.43 8.26 -17.78
N GLY A 42 -3.62 7.97 -17.26
CA GLY A 42 -4.78 8.86 -17.33
C GLY A 42 -4.65 10.11 -16.45
N PRO A 43 -5.57 11.08 -16.59
CA PRO A 43 -5.54 12.38 -15.88
C PRO A 43 -5.67 12.27 -14.34
N LYS A 44 -5.98 11.09 -13.81
CA LYS A 44 -6.04 10.76 -12.38
C LYS A 44 -4.76 10.12 -11.84
N THR A 45 -3.75 9.93 -12.67
CA THR A 45 -2.41 9.57 -12.23
C THR A 45 -1.99 10.61 -11.21
N ALA A 46 -1.64 10.18 -9.99
CA ALA A 46 -1.10 11.10 -9.00
C ALA A 46 0.03 11.88 -9.66
N LYS A 47 -0.02 13.23 -9.62
CA LYS A 47 1.02 14.12 -10.19
C LYS A 47 2.45 13.69 -9.83
N TYR A 48 2.59 12.97 -8.71
CA TYR A 48 3.84 12.43 -8.19
C TYR A 48 4.36 11.16 -8.91
N LEU A 49 3.49 10.33 -9.49
CA LEU A 49 3.83 9.10 -10.23
C LEU A 49 4.04 9.34 -11.73
N ARG A 50 3.52 10.45 -12.27
CA ARG A 50 3.65 10.82 -13.68
C ARG A 50 5.14 11.04 -14.04
N GLY A 51 5.72 10.13 -14.84
CA GLY A 51 7.10 10.24 -15.33
C GLY A 51 8.21 9.88 -14.35
N LYS A 52 7.89 9.38 -13.14
CA LYS A 52 8.91 8.99 -12.14
C LYS A 52 9.24 7.49 -12.19
N GLY A 53 9.80 7.04 -13.30
CA GLY A 53 10.47 5.73 -13.42
C GLY A 53 9.59 4.51 -13.08
N PRO A 54 10.18 3.30 -12.99
CA PRO A 54 9.43 2.10 -12.66
C PRO A 54 8.92 2.20 -11.22
N LEU A 55 7.61 2.31 -11.07
CA LEU A 55 6.93 2.29 -9.79
C LEU A 55 6.57 0.84 -9.50
N THR A 56 7.35 0.24 -8.61
CA THR A 56 7.15 -1.16 -8.25
C THR A 56 6.24 -1.22 -7.04
N LEU A 57 5.05 -1.81 -7.21
CA LEU A 57 4.25 -2.26 -6.09
C LEU A 57 5.05 -3.38 -5.41
N VAL A 58 5.58 -3.09 -4.22
CA VAL A 58 6.45 -4.01 -3.48
C VAL A 58 5.72 -4.70 -2.33
N TYR A 59 4.55 -4.21 -1.94
CA TYR A 59 3.76 -4.80 -0.87
C TYR A 59 2.29 -4.51 -1.06
N ARG A 60 1.43 -5.48 -0.74
CA ARG A 60 0.00 -5.29 -0.58
C ARG A 60 -0.52 -6.19 0.53
N GLU A 61 -1.22 -5.64 1.49
CA GLU A 61 -1.79 -6.40 2.61
C GLU A 61 -3.27 -6.07 2.74
N ARG A 62 -4.11 -7.11 2.71
CA ARG A 62 -5.54 -6.97 2.91
C ARG A 62 -5.85 -6.94 4.40
N VAL A 63 -6.26 -5.78 4.90
CA VAL A 63 -6.53 -5.55 6.33
C VAL A 63 -8.00 -5.75 6.68
N GLY A 64 -8.91 -5.47 5.74
CA GLY A 64 -10.35 -5.67 5.92
C GLY A 64 -11.05 -4.43 6.47
N SER A 65 -10.77 -4.04 7.72
CA SER A 65 -11.46 -2.92 8.38
C SER A 65 -10.68 -1.61 8.31
N ARG A 66 -11.38 -0.49 8.16
CA ARG A 66 -10.79 0.86 8.15
C ARG A 66 -9.93 1.13 9.39
N SER A 67 -10.45 0.77 10.57
CA SER A 67 -9.77 0.99 11.87
C SER A 67 -8.46 0.19 11.97
N ALA A 68 -8.46 -1.04 11.46
CA ALA A 68 -7.26 -1.86 11.42
C ALA A 68 -6.26 -1.32 10.38
N ALA A 69 -6.73 -0.88 9.21
CA ALA A 69 -5.90 -0.29 8.16
C ALA A 69 -5.21 1.00 8.62
N LEU A 70 -5.91 1.87 9.35
CA LEU A 70 -5.34 3.06 9.98
C LEU A 70 -4.26 2.71 11.00
N LYS A 71 -4.52 1.74 11.89
CA LYS A 71 -3.51 1.28 12.86
C LYS A 71 -2.28 0.72 12.14
N ARG A 72 -2.48 -0.06 11.08
CA ARG A 72 -1.40 -0.62 10.24
C ARG A 72 -0.60 0.49 9.55
N GLU A 73 -1.27 1.46 8.94
CA GLU A 73 -0.63 2.59 8.29
C GLU A 73 0.24 3.39 9.26
N ILE A 74 -0.26 3.68 10.47
CA ILE A 74 0.50 4.38 11.50
C ILE A 74 1.72 3.56 11.93
N ALA A 75 1.55 2.25 12.14
CA ALA A 75 2.66 1.36 12.45
C ALA A 75 3.72 1.42 11.34
N VAL A 76 3.32 1.21 10.08
CA VAL A 76 4.20 1.24 8.90
C VAL A 76 4.85 2.61 8.69
N LYS A 77 4.15 3.72 8.95
CA LYS A 77 4.71 5.08 8.90
C LYS A 77 5.81 5.28 9.93
N ARG A 78 5.69 4.66 11.10
CA ARG A 78 6.71 4.70 12.17
C ARG A 78 7.90 3.78 11.89
N LEU A 79 7.76 2.82 10.98
CA LEU A 79 8.85 1.93 10.61
C LEU A 79 9.93 2.65 9.80
N THR A 80 11.18 2.29 10.07
CA THR A 80 12.32 2.74 9.28
C THR A 80 12.33 2.10 7.89
N LYS A 81 13.12 2.65 6.97
CA LYS A 81 13.28 2.09 5.62
C LYS A 81 13.68 0.60 5.66
N ALA A 82 14.58 0.21 6.57
CA ALA A 82 15.02 -1.17 6.74
C ALA A 82 13.86 -2.08 7.19
N GLN A 83 13.03 -1.64 8.14
CA GLN A 83 11.88 -2.41 8.61
C GLN A 83 10.78 -2.53 7.54
N LYS A 84 10.56 -1.48 6.74
CA LYS A 84 9.66 -1.53 5.58
C LYS A 84 10.13 -2.55 4.54
N VAL A 85 11.43 -2.57 4.27
CA VAL A 85 12.03 -3.57 3.37
C VAL A 85 11.90 -4.97 3.96
N ALA A 86 12.14 -5.16 5.26
CA ALA A 86 11.94 -6.44 5.93
C ALA A 86 10.50 -6.95 5.81
N LEU A 87 9.50 -6.07 5.96
CA LEU A 87 8.08 -6.42 5.71
C LEU A 87 7.85 -6.90 4.27
N ILE A 88 8.40 -6.19 3.29
CA ILE A 88 8.31 -6.56 1.87
C ILE A 88 8.91 -7.95 1.63
N HIS A 89 10.10 -8.22 2.19
CA HIS A 89 10.76 -9.51 2.05
C HIS A 89 10.00 -10.64 2.76
N PHE A 90 9.37 -10.35 3.90
CA PHE A 90 8.61 -11.35 4.66
C PHE A 90 7.34 -11.80 3.92
N ASP A 91 6.62 -10.87 3.29
CA ASP A 91 5.41 -11.18 2.50
C ASP A 91 5.74 -11.96 1.21
N SER A 92 6.96 -11.84 0.68
CA SER A 92 7.42 -12.61 -0.46
C SER A 92 7.99 -14.00 -0.10
N ASN A 93 7.95 -14.40 1.18
CA ASN A 93 8.50 -15.68 1.65
C ASN A 93 7.39 -16.61 2.16
N ASP A 94 6.41 -16.93 1.32
CA ASP A 94 5.48 -18.06 1.54
C ASP A 94 5.64 -19.16 0.50
N GLU A 95 6.79 -19.30 -0.14
CA GLU A 95 7.10 -20.59 -0.76
C GLU A 95 8.59 -20.94 -0.62
N ASN A 96 8.80 -22.02 0.14
CA ASN A 96 9.75 -23.12 -0.08
C ASN A 96 10.92 -23.22 0.92
N PRO A 97 11.26 -24.44 1.41
CA PRO A 97 10.44 -25.60 1.85
C PRO A 97 10.61 -25.91 3.35
#